data_AF-A0AAN7E5K9-F1
#
_entry.id   AF-A0AAN7E5K9-F1
#
_cell.length_a   1.000
_cell.length_b   1.000
_cell.length_c   1.000
_cell.angle_alpha   90.00
_cell.angle_beta   90.00
_cell.angle_gamma   90.00
#
_symmetry.space_group_name_H-M   'P 1'
#
loop_
_entity.id
_entity.type
_entity.pdbx_description
1 polymer ?
#
loop_
_entity_poly.entity_id
_entity_poly.type
_entity_poly.pdbx_seq_one_letter_code
_entity_poly.pdbx_strand_id
1 'polypeptide(L)'
;MPPKLISHLFPCLIFVTLLLLTLYFNLLSHTQPSSPSPPCNLFKGKWVLDPTRQPLYNHTCPFHRNAWNCLKSQRQNMGLINSWKWVPESCTLPRVDPTRFLGLMRNRNIGFVGDSLNENFLVSFLCVLRVADMGAKKWKRKGAWKGAYFPKFNVTVAYHRAVLLAKYKWQPKQSMVGDQGGLKGIHRVDVDIPADDWVNITDFYDVLVFNTGHWWGYDKFPKERPLVFYHAGQPISPPLEMLDGLKLVLENMVSYIQKKFPSKTLKFWRLQSPRHFYGGEWNQNGSCLFNEPLKESQQQWCEQRSKVSESSD
;
A
#
# COMPACT_ATOMS: atom_id res chain seq x y z
N MET A 1 26.24 3.87 -80.60
CA MET A 1 25.37 4.11 -79.42
C MET A 1 24.57 2.83 -79.17
N PRO A 2 24.77 2.10 -78.06
CA PRO A 2 23.98 0.91 -77.79
C PRO A 2 22.61 1.30 -77.19
N PRO A 3 21.51 0.59 -77.51
CA PRO A 3 20.20 0.88 -76.96
C PRO A 3 20.13 0.42 -75.50
N LYS A 4 19.64 1.29 -74.62
CA LYS A 4 19.36 0.95 -73.22
C LYS A 4 18.13 0.04 -73.17
N LEU A 5 18.33 -1.23 -72.85
CA LEU A 5 17.25 -2.15 -72.52
C LEU A 5 16.63 -1.68 -71.19
N ILE A 6 15.44 -1.08 -71.25
CA ILE A 6 14.67 -0.74 -70.05
C ILE A 6 14.11 -2.05 -69.50
N SER A 7 14.69 -2.53 -68.40
CA SER A 7 14.29 -3.77 -67.75
C SER A 7 12.87 -3.65 -67.19
N HIS A 8 11.92 -4.35 -67.83
CA HIS A 8 10.52 -4.47 -67.39
C HIS A 8 10.35 -5.06 -65.98
N LEU A 9 11.43 -5.56 -65.36
CA LEU A 9 11.43 -6.09 -63.99
C LEU A 9 11.23 -5.00 -62.93
N PHE A 10 11.71 -3.78 -63.17
CA PHE A 10 11.63 -2.68 -62.21
C PHE A 10 10.20 -2.20 -61.91
N PRO A 11 9.34 -1.93 -62.92
CA PRO A 11 7.94 -1.57 -62.67
C PRO A 11 7.13 -2.72 -62.04
N CYS A 12 7.47 -3.97 -62.34
CA CYS A 12 6.81 -5.14 -61.75
C CYS A 12 7.08 -5.24 -60.23
N LEU A 13 8.33 -5.02 -59.81
CA LEU A 13 8.71 -4.98 -58.40
C LEU A 13 7.97 -3.89 -57.63
N ILE A 14 7.84 -2.69 -58.21
CA ILE A 14 7.10 -1.59 -57.58
C ILE A 14 5.63 -1.97 -57.38
N PHE A 15 4.99 -2.55 -58.39
CA PHE A 15 3.58 -2.96 -58.31
C PHE A 15 3.35 -4.03 -57.22
N VAL A 16 4.23 -5.03 -57.15
CA VAL A 16 4.16 -6.07 -56.11
C VAL A 16 4.35 -5.47 -54.71
N THR A 17 5.30 -4.55 -54.53
CA THR A 17 5.50 -3.90 -53.23
C THR A 17 4.30 -3.06 -52.81
N LEU A 18 3.67 -2.33 -53.74
CA LEU A 18 2.46 -1.56 -53.46
C LEU A 18 1.30 -2.46 -53.05
N LEU A 19 1.13 -3.59 -53.73
CA LEU A 19 0.06 -4.56 -53.46
C LEU A 19 0.24 -5.25 -52.09
N LEU A 20 1.48 -5.54 -51.70
CA LEU A 20 1.79 -6.05 -50.37
C LEU A 20 1.55 -5.01 -49.28
N LEU A 21 1.89 -3.74 -49.53
CA LEU A 21 1.61 -2.63 -48.63
C LEU A 21 0.10 -2.41 -48.45
N THR A 22 -0.69 -2.43 -49.53
CA THR A 22 -2.15 -2.29 -49.41
C THR A 22 -2.78 -3.47 -48.69
N LEU A 23 -2.33 -4.70 -48.92
CA LEU A 23 -2.78 -5.87 -48.16
C LEU A 23 -2.43 -5.74 -46.67
N TYR A 24 -1.23 -5.25 -46.33
CA TYR A 24 -0.81 -4.97 -44.95
C TYR A 24 -1.70 -3.92 -44.27
N PHE A 25 -1.99 -2.80 -44.96
CA PHE A 25 -2.88 -1.75 -44.42
C PHE A 25 -4.33 -2.23 -44.24
N ASN A 26 -4.84 -3.06 -45.15
CA ASN A 26 -6.16 -3.68 -45.01
C ASN A 26 -6.22 -4.68 -43.84
N LEU A 27 -5.15 -5.44 -43.59
CA LEU A 27 -5.05 -6.29 -42.40
C LEU A 27 -5.02 -5.47 -41.10
N LEU A 28 -4.30 -4.34 -41.07
CA LEU A 28 -4.29 -3.44 -39.91
C LEU A 28 -5.66 -2.78 -39.66
N SER A 29 -6.43 -2.55 -40.71
CA SER A 29 -7.75 -1.89 -40.62
C SER A 29 -8.86 -2.86 -40.16
N HIS A 30 -8.57 -4.16 -40.09
CA HIS A 30 -9.51 -5.19 -39.63
C HIS A 30 -9.28 -5.64 -38.17
N THR A 31 -8.71 -4.77 -37.32
CA THR A 31 -8.94 -4.89 -35.87
C THR A 31 -10.35 -4.38 -35.57
N GLN A 32 -11.30 -5.31 -35.41
CA GLN A 32 -12.61 -4.98 -34.85
C GLN A 32 -12.40 -4.18 -33.55
N PRO A 33 -13.16 -3.09 -33.31
CA PRO A 33 -13.18 -2.46 -32.00
C PRO A 33 -13.68 -3.50 -31.00
N SER A 34 -12.77 -4.03 -30.18
CA SER A 34 -13.15 -4.83 -29.02
C SER A 34 -14.15 -4.03 -28.22
N SER A 35 -15.35 -4.56 -28.04
CA SER A 35 -16.30 -4.05 -27.07
C SER A 35 -15.54 -3.75 -25.76
N PRO A 36 -15.71 -2.57 -25.15
CA PRO A 36 -14.94 -2.20 -23.98
C PRO A 36 -15.21 -3.25 -22.91
N SER A 37 -14.20 -4.06 -22.62
CA SER A 37 -14.24 -5.01 -21.51
C SER A 37 -14.68 -4.21 -20.27
N PRO A 38 -15.63 -4.72 -19.47
CA PRO A 38 -16.04 -4.03 -18.27
C PRO A 38 -14.80 -3.65 -17.44
N PRO A 39 -14.76 -2.44 -16.87
CA PRO A 39 -13.58 -1.95 -16.16
C PRO A 39 -13.15 -2.96 -15.10
N CYS A 40 -11.89 -3.40 -15.13
CA CYS A 40 -11.44 -4.45 -14.24
C CYS A 40 -11.39 -3.98 -12.79
N ASN A 41 -12.27 -4.54 -11.97
CA ASN A 41 -12.23 -4.34 -10.53
C ASN A 41 -11.17 -5.28 -9.90
N LEU A 42 -9.99 -4.74 -9.57
CA LEU A 42 -8.91 -5.51 -8.95
C LEU A 42 -9.20 -5.96 -7.51
N PHE A 43 -10.23 -5.40 -6.87
CA PHE A 43 -10.63 -5.73 -5.49
C PHE A 43 -11.62 -6.87 -5.41
N LYS A 44 -12.21 -7.29 -6.54
CA LYS A 44 -13.15 -8.41 -6.61
C LYS A 44 -12.51 -9.61 -7.30
N GLY A 45 -12.42 -10.72 -6.60
CA GLY A 45 -11.63 -11.86 -7.02
C GLY A 45 -11.58 -12.95 -5.97
N LYS A 46 -10.67 -13.90 -6.18
CA LYS A 46 -10.46 -15.01 -5.26
C LYS A 46 -8.99 -15.36 -5.13
N TRP A 47 -8.63 -15.91 -3.98
CA TRP A 47 -7.35 -16.56 -3.80
C TRP A 47 -7.36 -17.92 -4.49
N VAL A 48 -6.35 -18.17 -5.32
CA VAL A 48 -6.14 -19.44 -6.04
C VAL A 48 -4.76 -19.95 -5.70
N LEU A 49 -4.66 -21.26 -5.48
CA LEU A 49 -3.40 -21.94 -5.26
C LEU A 49 -2.62 -22.05 -6.58
N ASP A 50 -1.36 -21.65 -6.58
CA ASP A 50 -0.45 -21.81 -7.72
C ASP A 50 0.82 -22.52 -7.25
N PRO A 51 0.91 -23.86 -7.36
CA PRO A 51 2.02 -24.63 -6.80
C PRO A 51 3.37 -24.31 -7.46
N THR A 52 3.34 -23.70 -8.66
CA THR A 52 4.56 -23.29 -9.38
C THR A 52 5.09 -21.93 -8.91
N ARG A 53 4.29 -21.18 -8.13
CA ARG A 53 4.61 -19.82 -7.71
C ARG A 53 5.68 -19.82 -6.62
N GLN A 54 6.85 -19.31 -6.98
CA GLN A 54 7.94 -19.04 -6.04
C GLN A 54 7.86 -17.62 -5.45
N PRO A 55 8.37 -17.35 -4.23
CA PRO A 55 8.52 -15.99 -3.70
C PRO A 55 9.37 -15.10 -4.62
N LEU A 56 9.08 -13.79 -4.66
CA LEU A 56 9.89 -12.83 -5.43
C LEU A 56 11.25 -12.53 -4.77
N TYR A 57 11.34 -12.70 -3.45
CA TYR A 57 12.55 -12.49 -2.68
C TYR A 57 12.63 -13.54 -1.56
N ASN A 58 13.83 -13.75 -1.02
CA ASN A 58 14.08 -14.71 0.05
C ASN A 58 14.36 -14.00 1.39
N HIS A 59 14.65 -14.80 2.41
CA HIS A 59 14.85 -14.33 3.78
C HIS A 59 16.08 -13.42 3.98
N THR A 60 16.98 -13.30 2.99
CA THR A 60 18.23 -12.53 3.11
C THR A 60 18.05 -11.05 2.76
N CYS A 61 16.85 -10.64 2.31
CA CYS A 61 16.58 -9.23 2.01
C CYS A 61 16.92 -8.31 3.21
N PRO A 62 17.78 -7.28 3.04
CA PRO A 62 18.28 -6.47 4.15
C PRO A 62 17.25 -5.46 4.70
N PHE A 63 16.11 -5.30 4.03
CA PHE A 63 15.04 -4.41 4.47
C PHE A 63 14.08 -5.08 5.47
N HIS A 64 14.13 -6.41 5.58
CA HIS A 64 13.34 -7.18 6.53
C HIS A 64 13.69 -6.80 7.97
N ARG A 65 12.68 -6.74 8.85
CA ARG A 65 12.92 -6.79 10.31
C ARG A 65 13.00 -8.25 10.73
N ASN A 66 13.96 -8.58 11.60
CA ASN A 66 14.13 -9.95 12.11
C ASN A 66 12.86 -10.44 12.81
N ALA A 67 12.18 -9.57 13.58
CA ALA A 67 10.98 -9.91 14.34
C ALA A 67 9.83 -10.49 13.50
N TRP A 68 9.75 -10.18 12.19
CA TRP A 68 8.65 -10.61 11.32
C TRP A 68 9.15 -11.37 10.07
N ASN A 69 10.40 -11.88 10.08
CA ASN A 69 10.94 -12.66 8.96
C ASN A 69 10.59 -14.15 9.11
N CYS A 70 9.36 -14.52 8.75
CA CYS A 70 8.83 -15.88 8.92
C CYS A 70 9.70 -16.96 8.26
N LEU A 71 10.30 -16.67 7.10
CA LEU A 71 11.20 -17.60 6.41
C LEU A 71 12.49 -17.83 7.21
N LYS A 72 13.09 -16.77 7.74
CA LYS A 72 14.29 -16.88 8.60
C LYS A 72 13.97 -17.57 9.93
N SER A 73 12.79 -17.30 10.49
CA SER A 73 12.31 -17.92 11.73
C SER A 73 11.74 -19.33 11.52
N GLN A 74 11.89 -19.92 10.32
CA GLN A 74 11.49 -21.30 10.03
C GLN A 74 10.01 -21.60 10.30
N ARG A 75 9.11 -20.63 10.04
CA ARG A 75 7.66 -20.89 10.08
C ARG A 75 7.34 -22.05 9.11
N GLN A 76 6.58 -23.03 9.61
CA GLN A 76 6.11 -24.15 8.79
C GLN A 76 5.18 -23.68 7.66
N ASN A 77 5.07 -24.48 6.60
CA ASN A 77 4.14 -24.26 5.48
C ASN A 77 4.31 -22.96 4.69
N MET A 78 5.47 -22.29 4.79
CA MET A 78 5.72 -21.06 4.04
C MET A 78 5.70 -21.26 2.51
N GLY A 79 6.04 -22.46 2.02
CA GLY A 79 5.89 -22.80 0.60
C GLY A 79 4.43 -22.72 0.14
N LEU A 80 3.52 -23.34 0.89
CA LEU A 80 2.08 -23.27 0.66
C LEU A 80 1.56 -21.83 0.76
N ILE A 81 1.90 -21.11 1.84
CA ILE A 81 1.45 -19.73 2.06
C ILE A 81 1.88 -18.81 0.90
N ASN A 82 3.13 -18.93 0.43
CA ASN A 82 3.64 -18.11 -0.66
C ASN A 82 3.13 -18.51 -2.06
N SER A 83 2.49 -19.67 -2.17
CA SER A 83 1.94 -20.18 -3.44
C SER A 83 0.54 -19.63 -3.76
N TRP A 84 -0.13 -18.98 -2.80
CA TRP A 84 -1.40 -18.32 -3.03
C TRP A 84 -1.26 -17.06 -3.90
N LYS A 85 -2.15 -16.90 -4.88
CA LYS A 85 -2.26 -15.70 -5.71
C LYS A 85 -3.70 -15.18 -5.76
N TRP A 86 -3.83 -13.86 -5.75
CA TRP A 86 -5.09 -13.19 -6.00
C TRP A 86 -5.39 -13.15 -7.49
N VAL A 87 -6.59 -13.59 -7.88
CA VAL A 87 -7.08 -13.59 -9.27
C VAL A 87 -8.37 -12.76 -9.33
N PRO A 88 -8.36 -11.57 -9.97
CA PRO A 88 -9.57 -10.80 -10.20
C PRO A 88 -10.57 -11.57 -11.08
N GLU A 89 -11.87 -11.33 -10.90
CA GLU A 89 -12.92 -12.04 -11.66
C GLU A 89 -12.92 -11.69 -13.15
N SER A 90 -12.66 -10.43 -13.48
CA SER A 90 -12.93 -9.89 -14.83
C SER A 90 -11.66 -9.54 -15.60
N CYS A 91 -10.47 -9.79 -15.06
CA CYS A 91 -9.22 -9.59 -15.79
C CYS A 91 -8.02 -10.36 -15.22
N THR A 92 -6.94 -10.35 -15.99
CA THR A 92 -5.66 -10.93 -15.57
C THR A 92 -4.84 -9.89 -14.81
N LEU A 93 -4.39 -10.26 -13.61
CA LEU A 93 -3.40 -9.49 -12.84
C LEU A 93 -2.01 -10.11 -13.06
N PRO A 94 -1.13 -9.49 -13.87
CA PRO A 94 0.21 -10.02 -14.09
C PRO A 94 1.01 -9.98 -12.79
N ARG A 95 1.96 -10.92 -12.67
CA ARG A 95 2.94 -10.90 -11.59
C ARG A 95 3.79 -9.64 -11.69
N VAL A 96 4.17 -9.08 -10.55
CA VAL A 96 5.04 -7.90 -10.49
C VAL A 96 6.37 -8.21 -11.17
N ASP A 97 6.70 -7.38 -12.17
CA ASP A 97 8.04 -7.28 -12.76
C ASP A 97 8.75 -6.08 -12.11
N PRO A 98 9.73 -6.31 -11.21
CA PRO A 98 10.40 -5.23 -10.49
C PRO A 98 11.27 -4.36 -11.41
N THR A 99 11.84 -4.93 -12.47
CA THR A 99 12.68 -4.20 -13.43
C THR A 99 11.81 -3.26 -14.25
N ARG A 100 10.69 -3.76 -14.78
CA ARG A 100 9.73 -2.92 -15.51
C ARG A 100 9.15 -1.83 -14.61
N PHE A 101 8.77 -2.17 -13.37
CA PHE A 101 8.25 -1.19 -12.42
C PHE A 101 9.27 -0.07 -12.13
N LEU A 102 10.52 -0.42 -11.77
CA LEU A 102 11.56 0.58 -11.53
C LEU A 102 11.93 1.36 -12.80
N GLY A 103 11.85 0.75 -13.98
CA GLY A 103 12.00 1.43 -15.26
C GLY A 103 10.96 2.53 -15.47
N LEU A 104 9.69 2.23 -15.21
CA LEU A 104 8.60 3.22 -15.26
C LEU A 104 8.75 4.32 -14.20
N MET A 105 9.28 3.97 -13.04
CA MET A 105 9.48 4.90 -11.93
C MET A 105 10.82 5.65 -11.98
N ARG A 106 11.61 5.51 -13.05
CA ARG A 106 12.95 6.13 -13.14
C ARG A 106 12.90 7.63 -12.83
N ASN A 107 13.85 8.09 -12.01
CA ASN A 107 13.95 9.46 -11.51
C ASN A 107 12.76 9.96 -10.66
N ARG A 108 11.92 9.05 -10.15
CA ARG A 108 10.77 9.39 -9.30
C ARG A 108 10.95 8.91 -7.87
N ASN A 109 10.19 9.50 -6.96
CA ASN A 109 10.15 9.12 -5.55
C ASN A 109 8.77 8.63 -5.12
N ILE A 110 8.74 7.58 -4.31
CA ILE A 110 7.53 6.97 -3.77
C ILE A 110 7.53 7.11 -2.24
N GLY A 111 6.46 7.66 -1.69
CA GLY A 111 6.28 7.86 -0.25
C GLY A 111 5.14 6.99 0.28
N PHE A 112 5.36 6.37 1.44
CA PHE A 112 4.35 5.73 2.26
C PHE A 112 4.15 6.58 3.51
N VAL A 113 2.90 6.85 3.88
CA VAL A 113 2.57 7.60 5.10
C VAL A 113 1.52 6.80 5.85
N GLY A 114 1.69 6.63 7.15
CA GLY A 114 0.68 5.98 7.97
C GLY A 114 1.22 5.08 9.07
N ASP A 115 0.48 4.01 9.34
CA ASP A 115 0.72 3.11 10.47
C ASP A 115 1.67 1.93 10.15
N SER A 116 1.80 1.02 11.11
CA SER A 116 2.69 -0.15 11.03
C SER A 116 2.36 -1.11 9.89
N LEU A 117 1.12 -1.14 9.40
CA LEU A 117 0.78 -1.96 8.25
C LEU A 117 1.41 -1.40 6.97
N ASN A 118 1.50 -0.09 6.80
CA ASN A 118 2.24 0.50 5.67
C ASN A 118 3.74 0.23 5.78
N GLU A 119 4.30 0.17 6.99
CA GLU A 119 5.68 -0.29 7.16
C GLU A 119 5.85 -1.75 6.69
N ASN A 120 4.88 -2.63 6.98
CA ASN A 120 4.91 -4.03 6.52
C ASN A 120 4.87 -4.10 4.99
N PHE A 121 3.98 -3.33 4.36
CA PHE A 121 3.90 -3.27 2.91
C PHE A 121 5.18 -2.71 2.29
N LEU A 122 5.72 -1.61 2.83
CA LEU A 122 6.99 -1.03 2.41
C LEU A 122 8.10 -2.08 2.42
N VAL A 123 8.26 -2.84 3.50
CA VAL A 123 9.34 -3.84 3.60
C VAL A 123 9.24 -4.88 2.49
N SER A 124 8.06 -5.45 2.26
CA SER A 124 7.82 -6.39 1.15
C SER A 124 8.12 -5.74 -0.19
N PHE A 125 7.62 -4.53 -0.41
CA PHE A 125 7.80 -3.75 -1.64
C PHE A 125 9.28 -3.49 -1.92
N LEU A 126 10.06 -3.00 -0.94
CA LEU A 126 11.50 -2.79 -1.07
C LEU A 126 12.26 -4.07 -1.42
N CYS A 127 11.87 -5.21 -0.82
CA CYS A 127 12.50 -6.50 -1.10
C CYS A 127 12.19 -7.00 -2.52
N VAL A 128 10.97 -6.82 -3.01
CA VAL A 128 10.61 -7.10 -4.41
C VAL A 128 11.43 -6.25 -5.37
N LEU A 129 11.50 -4.94 -5.14
CA LEU A 129 12.23 -4.02 -6.02
C LEU A 129 13.75 -4.27 -6.03
N ARG A 130 14.31 -4.71 -4.90
CA ARG A 130 15.74 -5.04 -4.80
C ARG A 130 16.18 -6.13 -5.77
N VAL A 131 15.27 -7.01 -6.20
CA VAL A 131 15.57 -8.04 -7.22
C VAL A 131 16.11 -7.42 -8.51
N ALA A 132 15.58 -6.25 -8.90
CA ALA A 132 16.04 -5.53 -10.10
C ALA A 132 17.29 -4.67 -9.83
N ASP A 133 17.51 -4.24 -8.59
CA ASP A 133 18.67 -3.46 -8.20
C ASP A 133 19.25 -3.91 -6.85
N MET A 134 20.21 -4.85 -6.94
CA MET A 134 20.96 -5.38 -5.82
C MET A 134 21.80 -4.32 -5.09
N GLY A 135 22.08 -3.18 -5.74
CA GLY A 135 22.81 -2.04 -5.18
C GLY A 135 21.96 -1.11 -4.32
N ALA A 136 20.69 -1.46 -4.06
CA ALA A 136 19.78 -0.67 -3.25
C ALA A 136 20.35 -0.38 -1.85
N LYS A 137 20.32 0.90 -1.44
CA LYS A 137 20.88 1.39 -0.18
C LYS A 137 19.76 1.85 0.75
N LYS A 138 19.93 1.70 2.07
CA LYS A 138 18.97 2.23 3.05
C LYS A 138 18.84 3.76 2.89
N TRP A 139 17.63 4.27 3.04
CA TRP A 139 17.32 5.70 2.96
C TRP A 139 16.51 6.15 4.18
N LYS A 140 16.94 7.26 4.80
CA LYS A 140 16.30 7.88 5.99
C LYS A 140 16.34 9.42 5.97
N ARG A 141 16.46 10.03 4.79
CA ARG A 141 16.48 11.49 4.65
C ARG A 141 15.04 12.03 4.59
N LYS A 142 14.88 13.35 4.72
CA LYS A 142 13.59 14.05 4.62
C LYS A 142 12.55 13.58 5.68
N GLY A 143 13.01 13.22 6.88
CA GLY A 143 12.13 12.73 7.95
C GLY A 143 11.71 11.26 7.83
N ALA A 144 12.16 10.55 6.78
CA ALA A 144 11.78 9.16 6.57
C ALA A 144 12.26 8.24 7.70
N TRP A 145 11.30 7.52 8.30
CA TRP A 145 11.56 6.49 9.29
C TRP A 145 12.33 5.31 8.69
N LYS A 146 11.96 4.92 7.46
CA LYS A 146 12.55 3.80 6.73
C LYS A 146 12.45 4.02 5.22
N GLY A 147 13.35 3.42 4.45
CA GLY A 147 13.30 3.51 2.99
C GLY A 147 14.51 2.87 2.31
N ALA A 148 14.51 2.92 0.98
CA ALA A 148 15.66 2.58 0.15
C ALA A 148 15.80 3.53 -1.05
N TYR A 149 17.03 3.66 -1.52
CA TYR A 149 17.39 4.29 -2.79
C TYR A 149 17.93 3.23 -3.75
N PHE A 150 17.40 3.19 -4.96
CA PHE A 150 17.72 2.25 -6.03
C PHE A 150 18.56 2.97 -7.11
N PRO A 151 19.91 2.93 -7.03
CA PRO A 151 20.79 3.74 -7.87
C PRO A 151 20.68 3.46 -9.37
N LYS A 152 20.40 2.23 -9.82
CA LYS A 152 20.29 1.91 -11.27
C LYS A 152 19.16 2.67 -11.95
N PHE A 153 18.13 3.02 -11.17
CA PHE A 153 16.92 3.67 -11.66
C PHE A 153 16.75 5.09 -11.13
N ASN A 154 17.63 5.50 -10.20
CA ASN A 154 17.50 6.76 -9.47
C ASN A 154 16.10 6.91 -8.84
N VAL A 155 15.67 5.87 -8.11
CA VAL A 155 14.35 5.82 -7.46
C VAL A 155 14.52 5.82 -5.96
N THR A 156 13.78 6.67 -5.25
CA THR A 156 13.69 6.62 -3.79
C THR A 156 12.33 6.08 -3.38
N VAL A 157 12.31 5.17 -2.41
CA VAL A 157 11.08 4.69 -1.77
C VAL A 157 11.23 4.85 -0.26
N ALA A 158 10.31 5.55 0.38
CA ALA A 158 10.44 5.91 1.80
C ALA A 158 9.10 5.88 2.54
N TYR A 159 9.16 5.71 3.85
CA TYR A 159 8.03 5.62 4.76
C TYR A 159 8.16 6.64 5.89
N HIS A 160 7.07 7.36 6.14
CA HIS A 160 6.88 8.30 7.23
C HIS A 160 5.85 7.73 8.20
N ARG A 161 6.27 7.55 9.45
CA ARG A 161 5.43 6.92 10.47
C ARG A 161 4.51 7.97 11.07
N ALA A 162 3.23 7.93 10.69
CA ALA A 162 2.20 8.85 11.16
C ALA A 162 0.92 8.04 11.45
N VAL A 163 0.90 7.36 12.59
CA VAL A 163 -0.09 6.30 12.87
C VAL A 163 -1.54 6.79 12.85
N LEU A 164 -1.80 8.02 13.29
CA LEU A 164 -3.12 8.68 13.21
C LEU A 164 -3.21 9.69 12.07
N LEU A 165 -2.16 9.88 11.27
CA LEU A 165 -1.97 10.97 10.29
C LEU A 165 -1.97 12.39 10.87
N ALA A 166 -2.89 12.70 11.78
CA ALA A 166 -2.93 13.93 12.55
C ALA A 166 -1.87 13.96 13.66
N LYS A 167 -1.53 15.17 14.11
CA LYS A 167 -0.63 15.40 15.23
C LYS A 167 -1.29 14.87 16.51
N TYR A 168 -0.53 14.08 17.26
CA TYR A 168 -0.98 13.59 18.55
C TYR A 168 0.14 13.58 19.58
N LYS A 169 -0.20 13.80 20.86
CA LYS A 169 0.76 13.87 21.96
C LYS A 169 0.19 13.29 23.25
N TRP A 170 0.99 12.49 23.94
CA TRP A 170 0.67 12.02 25.29
C TRP A 170 0.77 13.16 26.31
N GLN A 171 -0.25 13.29 27.15
CA GLN A 171 -0.35 14.24 28.24
C GLN A 171 -0.70 13.48 29.53
N PRO A 172 0.27 13.22 30.42
CA PRO A 172 -0.01 12.51 31.67
C PRO A 172 -0.91 13.35 32.57
N LYS A 173 -1.81 12.70 33.31
CA LYS A 173 -2.58 13.37 34.36
C LYS A 173 -1.62 13.77 35.48
N GLN A 174 -1.71 15.00 35.97
CA GLN A 174 -0.98 15.40 37.17
C GLN A 174 -1.63 14.70 38.37
N SER A 175 -0.85 13.90 39.10
CA SER A 175 -1.33 13.15 40.25
C SER A 175 -1.78 14.12 41.36
N MET A 176 -3.10 14.26 41.54
CA MET A 176 -3.66 14.86 42.75
C MET A 176 -3.97 13.73 43.74
N VAL A 177 -3.64 13.95 45.02
CA VAL A 177 -3.95 13.02 46.10
C VAL A 177 -5.47 12.83 46.18
N GLY A 178 -5.95 11.59 46.07
CA GLY A 178 -7.38 11.24 46.19
C GLY A 178 -8.09 10.83 44.89
N ASP A 179 -7.35 10.63 43.79
CA ASP A 179 -7.94 10.33 42.49
C ASP A 179 -8.41 8.87 42.37
N GLN A 180 -9.73 8.65 42.43
CA GLN A 180 -10.38 7.34 42.28
C GLN A 180 -10.69 6.97 40.82
N GLY A 181 -10.52 7.89 39.87
CA GLY A 181 -10.76 7.64 38.45
C GLY A 181 -9.50 7.11 37.78
N GLY A 182 -9.47 5.84 37.38
CA GLY A 182 -8.31 5.13 36.80
C GLY A 182 -7.64 5.73 35.55
N LEU A 183 -7.99 6.96 35.15
CA LEU A 183 -7.40 7.75 34.09
C LEU A 183 -5.95 8.16 34.41
N LYS A 184 -5.00 7.73 33.59
CA LYS A 184 -3.56 8.02 33.74
C LYS A 184 -3.11 9.25 32.95
N GLY A 185 -3.96 9.78 32.08
CA GLY A 185 -3.68 10.89 31.17
C GLY A 185 -4.40 10.72 29.84
N ILE A 186 -4.13 11.58 28.88
CA ILE A 186 -4.79 11.60 27.58
C ILE A 186 -3.80 11.63 26.42
N HIS A 187 -4.21 11.11 25.27
CA HIS A 187 -3.56 11.38 24.00
C HIS A 187 -4.32 12.49 23.29
N ARG A 188 -3.83 13.72 23.38
CA ARG A 188 -4.39 14.85 22.61
C ARG A 188 -4.16 14.59 21.12
N VAL A 189 -5.20 14.71 20.31
CA VAL A 189 -5.17 14.63 18.85
C VAL A 189 -5.70 15.93 18.27
N ASP A 190 -4.86 16.69 17.58
CA ASP A 190 -5.26 17.93 16.90
C ASP A 190 -5.72 17.56 15.47
N VAL A 191 -7.04 17.45 15.27
CA VAL A 191 -7.63 16.82 14.08
C VAL A 191 -7.38 17.59 12.78
N ASP A 192 -7.13 18.89 12.90
CA ASP A 192 -6.87 19.84 11.82
C ASP A 192 -5.37 20.04 11.52
N ILE A 193 -4.48 19.41 12.31
CA ILE A 193 -3.03 19.58 12.20
C ILE A 193 -2.39 18.26 11.74
N PRO A 194 -1.73 18.22 10.56
CA PRO A 194 -0.97 17.06 10.11
C PRO A 194 0.19 16.74 11.07
N ALA A 195 0.52 15.46 11.22
CA ALA A 195 1.69 15.07 11.99
C ALA A 195 3.00 15.60 11.37
N ASP A 196 3.91 16.04 12.23
CA ASP A 196 5.19 16.65 11.87
C ASP A 196 6.04 15.71 10.98
N ASP A 197 5.85 14.39 11.12
CA ASP A 197 6.57 13.34 10.40
C ASP A 197 6.38 13.38 8.87
N TRP A 198 5.28 13.94 8.36
CA TRP A 198 4.97 13.92 6.93
C TRP A 198 4.50 15.25 6.35
N VAL A 199 4.25 16.27 7.19
CA VAL A 199 3.72 17.56 6.73
C VAL A 199 4.61 18.27 5.70
N ASN A 200 5.93 18.07 5.78
CA ASN A 200 6.94 18.78 4.98
C ASN A 200 7.44 18.01 3.75
N ILE A 201 6.72 16.98 3.30
CA ILE A 201 7.14 16.12 2.17
C ILE A 201 6.44 16.43 0.85
N THR A 202 5.64 17.51 0.81
CA THR A 202 4.69 17.85 -0.25
C THR A 202 5.24 17.74 -1.67
N ASP A 203 6.48 18.19 -1.89
CA ASP A 203 7.08 18.31 -3.22
C ASP A 203 8.13 17.24 -3.54
N PHE A 204 8.40 16.34 -2.59
CA PHE A 204 9.47 15.36 -2.77
C PHE A 204 9.01 14.09 -3.49
N TYR A 205 7.71 13.75 -3.40
CA TYR A 205 7.17 12.48 -3.88
C TYR A 205 6.27 12.63 -5.11
N ASP A 206 6.48 11.76 -6.09
CA ASP A 206 5.64 11.61 -7.29
C ASP A 206 4.44 10.70 -7.04
N VAL A 207 4.61 9.73 -6.13
CA VAL A 207 3.57 8.78 -5.72
C VAL A 207 3.50 8.73 -4.20
N LEU A 208 2.30 8.82 -3.64
CA LEU A 208 2.05 8.72 -2.22
C LEU A 208 1.02 7.63 -1.91
N VAL A 209 1.31 6.80 -0.93
CA VAL A 209 0.43 5.75 -0.43
C VAL A 209 0.14 6.00 1.05
N PHE A 210 -1.09 6.37 1.35
CA PHE A 210 -1.55 6.66 2.71
C PHE A 210 -2.28 5.46 3.31
N ASN A 211 -2.18 5.29 4.63
CA ASN A 211 -3.10 4.45 5.40
C ASN A 211 -3.23 4.96 6.84
N THR A 212 -4.34 4.62 7.48
CA THR A 212 -4.51 4.65 8.94
C THR A 212 -5.71 3.77 9.27
N GLY A 213 -5.79 3.30 10.51
CA GLY A 213 -6.87 2.42 10.98
C GLY A 213 -6.36 1.39 11.98
N HIS A 214 -5.17 0.83 11.79
CA HIS A 214 -4.70 -0.27 12.62
C HIS A 214 -4.44 0.11 14.09
N TRP A 215 -4.14 1.39 14.33
CA TRP A 215 -3.93 1.94 15.66
C TRP A 215 -5.20 2.46 16.33
N TRP A 216 -6.31 2.54 15.61
CA TRP A 216 -7.59 3.01 16.13
C TRP A 216 -8.30 1.84 16.83
N GLY A 217 -7.83 1.48 18.02
CA GLY A 217 -8.48 0.51 18.88
C GLY A 217 -8.09 0.70 20.34
N TYR A 218 -8.94 0.23 21.25
CA TYR A 218 -8.69 0.29 22.69
C TYR A 218 -7.46 -0.52 23.14
N ASP A 219 -6.99 -1.47 22.32
CA ASP A 219 -5.73 -2.17 22.56
C ASP A 219 -4.49 -1.26 22.44
N LYS A 220 -4.60 -0.13 21.73
CA LYS A 220 -3.56 0.89 21.59
C LYS A 220 -3.82 2.12 22.45
N PHE A 221 -5.09 2.51 22.57
CA PHE A 221 -5.53 3.67 23.35
C PHE A 221 -6.62 3.24 24.34
N PRO A 222 -6.24 2.61 25.45
CA PRO A 222 -7.21 2.06 26.42
C PRO A 222 -7.93 3.18 27.18
N LYS A 223 -9.00 2.84 27.91
CA LYS A 223 -9.84 3.82 28.64
C LYS A 223 -9.07 4.64 29.69
N GLU A 224 -7.96 4.11 30.22
CA GLU A 224 -7.08 4.84 31.14
C GLU A 224 -6.16 5.85 30.43
N ARG A 225 -6.01 5.73 29.10
CA ARG A 225 -5.18 6.58 28.25
C ARG A 225 -5.92 6.89 26.92
N PRO A 226 -7.10 7.52 26.97
CA PRO A 226 -7.95 7.68 25.80
C PRO A 226 -7.39 8.72 24.83
N LEU A 227 -7.88 8.67 23.60
CA LEU A 227 -7.75 9.77 22.64
C LEU A 227 -8.69 10.90 23.06
N VAL A 228 -8.21 12.15 23.00
CA VAL A 228 -9.04 13.35 23.19
C VAL A 228 -8.79 14.29 22.03
N PHE A 229 -9.86 14.66 21.33
CA PHE A 229 -9.80 15.37 20.06
C PHE A 229 -9.91 16.88 20.26
N TYR A 230 -9.07 17.61 19.54
CA TYR A 230 -8.98 19.05 19.54
C TYR A 230 -9.12 19.56 18.11
N HIS A 231 -9.76 20.71 17.95
CA HIS A 231 -9.84 21.44 16.69
C HIS A 231 -9.50 22.91 16.94
N ALA A 232 -8.62 23.50 16.13
CA ALA A 232 -8.14 24.88 16.31
C ALA A 232 -7.65 25.17 17.75
N GLY A 233 -7.01 24.17 18.38
CA GLY A 233 -6.44 24.27 19.71
C GLY A 233 -7.43 24.11 20.88
N GLN A 234 -8.72 23.95 20.62
CA GLN A 234 -9.76 23.76 21.65
C GLN A 234 -10.26 22.30 21.67
N PRO A 235 -10.56 21.74 22.85
CA PRO A 235 -11.14 20.40 22.94
C PRO A 235 -12.54 20.38 22.31
N ILE A 236 -12.83 19.33 21.56
CA ILE A 236 -14.16 19.14 20.96
C ILE A 236 -15.14 18.71 22.06
N SER A 237 -16.30 19.37 22.10
CA SER A 237 -17.36 19.11 23.07
C SER A 237 -18.71 18.94 22.34
N PRO A 238 -19.46 17.84 22.56
CA PRO A 238 -19.13 16.72 23.44
C PRO A 238 -17.89 15.93 22.97
N PRO A 239 -17.19 15.21 23.87
CA PRO A 239 -16.05 14.37 23.50
C PRO A 239 -16.45 13.36 22.41
N LEU A 240 -15.57 13.15 21.43
CA LEU A 240 -15.79 12.19 20.37
C LEU A 240 -15.29 10.80 20.78
N GLU A 241 -16.07 9.79 20.44
CA GLU A 241 -15.63 8.40 20.46
C GLU A 241 -14.59 8.13 19.36
N MET A 242 -13.88 7.00 19.48
CA MET A 242 -12.73 6.70 18.62
C MET A 242 -13.07 6.67 17.12
N LEU A 243 -14.23 6.12 16.75
CA LEU A 243 -14.67 6.04 15.34
C LEU A 243 -15.04 7.40 14.77
N ASP A 244 -15.73 8.24 15.53
CA ASP A 244 -16.07 9.61 15.11
C ASP A 244 -14.81 10.47 15.00
N GLY A 245 -13.87 10.28 15.93
CA GLY A 245 -12.54 10.89 15.86
C GLY A 245 -11.74 10.44 14.64
N LEU A 246 -11.76 9.15 14.29
CA LEU A 246 -11.15 8.63 13.05
C LEU A 246 -11.74 9.30 11.82
N LYS A 247 -13.08 9.33 11.73
CA LYS A 247 -13.79 9.97 10.62
C LYS A 247 -13.39 11.43 10.47
N LEU A 248 -13.40 12.20 11.56
CA LEU A 248 -13.07 13.62 11.54
C LEU A 248 -11.60 13.87 11.15
N VAL A 249 -10.67 13.04 11.64
CA VAL A 249 -9.27 13.11 11.23
C VAL A 249 -9.11 12.80 9.74
N LEU A 250 -9.79 11.78 9.22
CA LEU A 250 -9.75 11.44 7.80
C LEU A 250 -10.26 12.59 6.93
N GLU A 251 -11.40 13.19 7.27
CA GLU A 251 -11.98 14.32 6.55
C GLU A 251 -10.98 15.50 6.47
N ASN A 252 -10.38 15.87 7.60
CA ASN A 252 -9.40 16.95 7.67
C ASN A 252 -8.10 16.63 6.92
N MET A 253 -7.55 15.42 7.10
CA MET A 253 -6.29 15.03 6.46
C MET A 253 -6.44 14.86 4.95
N VAL A 254 -7.55 14.29 4.48
CA VAL A 254 -7.84 14.19 3.03
C VAL A 254 -7.99 15.58 2.42
N SER A 255 -8.73 16.48 3.08
CA SER A 255 -8.86 17.88 2.66
C SER A 255 -7.50 18.58 2.60
N TYR A 256 -6.66 18.41 3.63
CA TYR A 256 -5.29 18.94 3.64
C TYR A 256 -4.45 18.39 2.48
N ILE A 257 -4.51 17.08 2.22
CA ILE A 257 -3.76 16.43 1.13
C ILE A 257 -4.22 16.97 -0.23
N GLN A 258 -5.52 17.15 -0.44
CA GLN A 258 -6.06 17.71 -1.67
C GLN A 258 -5.61 19.17 -1.89
N LYS A 259 -5.58 19.96 -0.81
CA LYS A 259 -5.22 21.38 -0.86
C LYS A 259 -3.71 21.63 -1.01
N LYS A 260 -2.88 20.82 -0.35
CA LYS A 260 -1.43 21.11 -0.20
C LYS A 260 -0.53 20.29 -1.09
N PHE A 261 -0.91 19.08 -1.51
CA PHE A 261 -0.06 18.26 -2.35
C PHE A 261 -0.33 18.51 -3.83
N PRO A 262 0.70 18.59 -4.68
CA PRO A 262 0.55 18.85 -6.11
C PRO A 262 -0.49 17.92 -6.77
N SER A 263 -1.26 18.46 -7.72
CA SER A 263 -2.25 17.69 -8.50
C SER A 263 -1.59 16.59 -9.35
N LYS A 264 -0.33 16.80 -9.77
CA LYS A 264 0.48 15.82 -10.51
C LYS A 264 0.92 14.62 -9.68
N THR A 265 0.87 14.71 -8.35
CA THR A 265 1.25 13.60 -7.47
C THR A 265 0.15 12.54 -7.49
N LEU A 266 0.53 11.30 -7.80
CA LEU A 266 -0.40 10.17 -7.76
C LEU A 266 -0.61 9.73 -6.31
N LYS A 267 -1.86 9.71 -5.86
CA LYS A 267 -2.23 9.49 -4.47
C LYS A 267 -3.05 8.21 -4.36
N PHE A 268 -2.62 7.29 -3.50
CA PHE A 268 -3.31 6.05 -3.18
C PHE A 268 -3.71 6.04 -1.71
N TRP A 269 -4.90 5.49 -1.46
CA TRP A 269 -5.32 5.13 -0.12
C TRP A 269 -5.32 3.62 0.01
N ARG A 270 -4.57 3.09 0.96
CA ARG A 270 -4.58 1.67 1.30
C ARG A 270 -5.57 1.43 2.42
N LEU A 271 -6.54 0.57 2.14
CA LEU A 271 -7.55 0.15 3.11
C LEU A 271 -6.95 -0.70 4.24
N GLN A 272 -7.70 -0.80 5.33
CA GLN A 272 -7.34 -1.54 6.53
C GLN A 272 -7.10 -3.02 6.21
N SER A 273 -6.06 -3.61 6.82
CA SER A 273 -5.88 -5.06 6.82
C SER A 273 -6.62 -5.67 8.01
N PRO A 274 -7.46 -6.70 7.81
CA PRO A 274 -8.12 -7.39 8.91
C PRO A 274 -7.11 -8.10 9.82
N ARG A 275 -7.51 -8.27 11.09
CA ARG A 275 -6.78 -9.05 12.11
C ARG A 275 -7.33 -10.48 12.10
N HIS A 276 -6.44 -11.47 12.24
CA HIS A 276 -6.80 -12.89 12.14
C HIS A 276 -6.21 -13.68 13.32
N PHE A 277 -6.65 -13.36 14.53
CA PHE A 277 -6.26 -14.10 15.72
C PHE A 277 -7.37 -15.07 16.14
N TYR A 278 -6.95 -16.24 16.61
CA TYR A 278 -7.80 -17.25 17.22
C TYR A 278 -7.36 -17.50 18.66
N GLY A 279 -8.32 -17.70 19.57
CA GLY A 279 -8.06 -17.95 21.00
C GLY A 279 -7.73 -16.70 21.83
N GLY A 280 -7.77 -15.50 21.23
CA GLY A 280 -7.53 -14.22 21.88
C GLY A 280 -6.98 -13.18 20.90
N GLU A 281 -6.68 -11.97 21.37
CA GLU A 281 -6.01 -10.93 20.59
C GLU A 281 -4.48 -11.11 20.55
N TRP A 282 -3.78 -10.28 19.76
CA TRP A 282 -2.32 -10.32 19.61
C TRP A 282 -1.53 -10.24 20.93
N ASN A 283 -2.12 -9.61 21.96
CA ASN A 283 -1.57 -9.43 23.30
C ASN A 283 -2.26 -10.31 24.36
N GLN A 284 -3.16 -11.19 23.96
CA GLN A 284 -3.98 -12.03 24.83
C GLN A 284 -3.92 -13.50 24.37
N ASN A 285 -2.71 -14.02 24.16
CA ASN A 285 -2.47 -15.40 23.70
C ASN A 285 -3.16 -15.79 22.37
N GLY A 286 -3.62 -14.81 21.59
CA GLY A 286 -4.12 -15.04 20.24
C GLY A 286 -3.05 -15.59 19.32
N SER A 287 -3.43 -16.53 18.45
CA SER A 287 -2.53 -17.13 17.47
C SER A 287 -3.10 -17.08 16.06
N CYS A 288 -2.22 -17.12 15.05
CA CYS A 288 -2.60 -17.17 13.63
C CYS A 288 -1.85 -18.31 12.94
N LEU A 289 -2.39 -19.52 13.07
CA LEU A 289 -1.76 -20.76 12.55
C LEU A 289 -2.35 -21.23 11.21
N PHE A 290 -3.23 -20.44 10.60
CA PHE A 290 -3.83 -20.76 9.32
C PHE A 290 -2.79 -20.72 8.19
N ASN A 291 -2.91 -21.68 7.25
CA ASN A 291 -2.07 -21.79 6.06
C ASN A 291 -2.85 -21.52 4.76
N GLU A 292 -4.15 -21.29 4.88
CA GLU A 292 -5.09 -21.05 3.78
C GLU A 292 -5.81 -19.72 3.99
N PRO A 293 -6.11 -18.96 2.93
CA PRO A 293 -6.98 -17.81 2.99
C PRO A 293 -8.37 -18.18 3.51
N LEU A 294 -9.00 -17.24 4.21
CA LEU A 294 -10.39 -17.41 4.65
C LEU A 294 -11.33 -17.57 3.47
N LYS A 295 -12.28 -18.51 3.59
CA LYS A 295 -13.40 -18.63 2.66
C LYS A 295 -14.29 -17.39 2.78
N GLU A 296 -15.03 -17.07 1.72
CA GLU A 296 -15.88 -15.87 1.65
C GLU A 296 -16.89 -15.78 2.81
N SER A 297 -17.47 -16.92 3.22
CA SER A 297 -18.37 -17.01 4.38
C SER A 297 -17.68 -16.71 5.73
N GLN A 298 -16.37 -16.93 5.83
CA GLN A 298 -15.58 -16.65 7.03
C GLN A 298 -15.09 -15.19 7.05
N GLN A 299 -14.95 -14.54 5.89
CA GLN A 299 -14.58 -13.14 5.78
C GLN A 299 -15.66 -12.23 6.37
N GLN A 300 -16.94 -12.50 6.05
CA GLN A 300 -18.10 -11.78 6.63
C GLN A 300 -18.14 -11.90 8.16
N TRP A 301 -17.80 -13.08 8.70
CA TRP A 301 -17.74 -13.30 10.15
C TRP A 301 -16.59 -12.53 10.82
N CYS A 302 -15.41 -12.42 10.19
CA CYS A 302 -14.31 -11.59 10.69
C CYS A 302 -14.61 -10.09 10.63
N GLU A 303 -15.32 -9.63 9.60
CA GLU A 303 -15.80 -8.25 9.50
C GLU A 303 -16.81 -7.92 10.59
N GLN A 304 -17.73 -8.84 10.90
CA GLN A 304 -18.68 -8.70 12.00
C GLN A 304 -17.99 -8.74 13.36
N ARG A 305 -16.99 -9.61 13.56
CA ARG A 305 -16.25 -9.67 14.83
C ARG A 305 -15.41 -8.41 15.07
N SER A 306 -14.84 -7.82 14.01
CA SER A 306 -14.16 -6.52 14.11
C SER A 306 -15.13 -5.43 14.59
N LYS A 307 -16.39 -5.45 14.10
CA LYS A 307 -17.46 -4.56 14.57
C LYS A 307 -17.95 -4.88 15.99
N VAL A 308 -18.00 -6.16 16.38
CA VAL A 308 -18.52 -6.58 17.70
C VAL A 308 -17.49 -6.34 18.81
N SER A 309 -16.19 -6.56 18.56
CA SER A 309 -15.13 -6.14 19.49
C SER A 309 -15.04 -4.63 19.69
N GLU A 310 -15.69 -3.85 18.82
CA GLU A 310 -15.82 -2.40 18.94
C GLU A 310 -17.12 -1.97 19.66
N SER A 311 -18.13 -2.85 19.76
CA SER A 311 -19.43 -2.56 20.40
C SER A 311 -19.64 -3.23 21.76
N SER A 312 -18.77 -4.15 22.14
CA SER A 312 -18.83 -4.90 23.41
C SER A 312 -17.61 -4.55 24.24
N ASP A 313 -17.62 -3.37 24.87
CA ASP A 313 -17.00 -3.04 26.18
C ASP A 313 -16.94 -1.53 26.49
#